data_AF-A0A258BNV0-F1
#
_entry.id   AF-A0A258BNV0-F1
#
_cell.length_a   1.000
_cell.length_b   1.000
_cell.length_c   1.000
_cell.angle_alpha   90.00
_cell.angle_beta   90.00
_cell.angle_gamma   90.00
#
_symmetry.space_group_name_H-M   'P 1'
#
loop_
_entity.id
_entity.type
_entity.pdbx_description
1 polymer ?
#
loop_
_entity_poly.entity_id
_entity_poly.type
_entity_poly.pdbx_seq_one_letter_code
_entity_poly.pdbx_strand_id
1 'polypeptide(L)'
;HLERGEAIAAIVPDRVFRNEDLDARHEHTFYQVEGVYVAKGVNVGNLIATLQVFLQEYYGKELDVRVNPFYFPFTEPSFEFALSCPFCDKKGCSVCSHEGWIELLGCGMIHPNVLRAADIDPEAYTGFAFGCGVDRLVMMKHGIEDVRHFQSGKLDFLRQF
;
A
#
# COMPACT_ATOMS: atom_id res chain seq x y z
N HIS A 1 19.29 -14.83 7.99
CA HIS A 1 19.26 -14.22 6.63
C HIS A 1 20.21 -13.04 6.55
N LEU A 2 19.98 -11.97 7.33
CA LEU A 2 20.82 -10.76 7.29
C LEU A 2 22.31 -11.00 7.58
N GLU A 3 22.66 -11.86 8.55
CA GLU A 3 24.05 -12.22 8.86
C GLU A 3 24.78 -12.93 7.72
N ARG A 4 24.03 -13.58 6.81
CA ARG A 4 24.58 -14.20 5.59
C ARG A 4 24.66 -13.23 4.41
N GLY A 5 24.34 -11.96 4.63
CA GLY A 5 24.27 -10.92 3.58
C GLY A 5 22.99 -10.95 2.75
N GLU A 6 21.99 -11.74 3.13
CA GLU A 6 20.71 -11.82 2.41
C GLU A 6 19.70 -10.82 3.01
N ALA A 7 19.05 -10.04 2.16
CA ALA A 7 17.98 -9.13 2.58
C ALA A 7 16.75 -9.90 3.10
N ILE A 8 16.02 -9.31 4.04
CA ILE A 8 14.65 -9.72 4.33
C ILE A 8 13.78 -9.01 3.31
N ALA A 9 13.06 -9.77 2.49
CA ALA A 9 12.10 -9.25 1.53
C ALA A 9 10.86 -10.14 1.60
N ALA A 10 9.74 -9.58 2.03
CA ALA A 10 8.49 -10.31 2.19
C ALA A 10 7.31 -9.48 1.71
N ILE A 11 6.36 -10.16 1.08
CA ILE A 11 5.03 -9.65 0.76
C ILE A 11 4.04 -10.55 1.49
N VAL A 12 3.18 -9.95 2.30
CA VAL A 12 2.24 -10.65 3.18
C VAL A 12 0.82 -10.23 2.79
N PRO A 13 0.16 -10.98 1.90
CA PRO A 13 -1.27 -10.83 1.68
C PRO A 13 -2.02 -11.47 2.84
N ASP A 14 -2.95 -10.74 3.45
CA ASP A 14 -3.79 -11.30 4.51
C ASP A 14 -5.19 -10.68 4.51
N ARG A 15 -6.11 -11.40 5.16
CA ARG A 15 -7.45 -10.94 5.49
C ARG A 15 -7.41 -10.28 6.86
N VAL A 16 -7.76 -9.00 6.88
CA VAL A 16 -7.73 -8.16 8.08
C VAL A 16 -9.14 -7.78 8.51
N PHE A 17 -9.27 -7.41 9.78
CA PHE A 17 -10.56 -7.11 10.42
C PHE A 17 -10.51 -5.74 11.09
N ARG A 18 -11.60 -4.98 10.94
CA ARG A 18 -11.79 -3.70 11.61
C ARG A 18 -13.19 -3.64 12.22
N ASN A 19 -13.29 -3.07 13.41
CA ASN A 19 -14.58 -2.76 14.02
C ASN A 19 -15.10 -1.43 13.46
N GLU A 20 -15.97 -1.50 12.45
CA GLU A 20 -16.52 -0.33 11.75
C GLU A 20 -17.89 -0.65 11.15
N ASP A 21 -18.72 0.38 10.96
CA ASP A 21 -20.00 0.26 10.29
C ASP A 21 -19.83 0.03 8.78
N LEU A 22 -20.76 -0.74 8.21
CA LEU A 22 -20.71 -1.13 6.79
C LEU A 22 -21.36 -0.11 5.89
N ASP A 23 -20.61 0.34 4.87
CA ASP A 23 -21.14 1.16 3.78
C ASP A 23 -20.47 0.79 2.45
N ALA A 24 -20.70 1.58 1.40
CA ALA A 24 -20.14 1.30 0.06
C ALA A 24 -18.60 1.39 -0.01
N ARG A 25 -17.96 2.03 0.98
CA ARG A 25 -16.52 2.28 1.08
C ARG A 25 -15.85 1.58 2.27
N HIS A 26 -16.63 1.15 3.25
CA HIS A 26 -16.16 0.55 4.49
C HIS A 26 -16.72 -0.87 4.66
N GLU A 27 -15.82 -1.83 4.87
CA GLU A 27 -16.13 -3.23 5.15
C GLU A 27 -15.39 -3.68 6.41
N HIS A 28 -16.03 -4.50 7.24
CA HIS A 28 -15.44 -4.97 8.49
C HIS A 28 -14.35 -6.03 8.26
N THR A 29 -14.39 -6.72 7.11
CA THR A 29 -13.44 -7.74 6.68
C THR A 29 -12.96 -7.47 5.25
N PHE A 30 -11.68 -7.17 5.09
CA PHE A 30 -11.08 -6.82 3.80
C PHE A 30 -9.68 -7.41 3.68
N TYR A 31 -9.05 -7.28 2.51
CA TYR A 31 -7.72 -7.81 2.25
C TYR A 31 -6.68 -6.70 2.16
N GLN A 32 -5.55 -6.93 2.80
CA GLN A 32 -4.37 -6.09 2.71
C GLN A 32 -3.18 -6.89 2.20
N VAL A 33 -2.28 -6.18 1.55
CA VAL A 33 -0.93 -6.64 1.26
C VAL A 33 0.01 -5.71 2.00
N GLU A 34 0.82 -6.28 2.87
CA GLU A 34 1.94 -5.60 3.51
C GLU A 34 3.26 -6.05 2.86
N GLY A 35 4.18 -5.10 2.69
CA GLY A 35 5.52 -5.37 2.21
C GLY A 35 6.55 -4.94 3.22
N VAL A 36 7.59 -5.75 3.40
CA VAL A 36 8.72 -5.48 4.28
C VAL A 36 10.01 -5.74 3.52
N TYR A 37 10.93 -4.77 3.57
CA TYR A 37 12.27 -4.91 3.03
C TYR A 37 13.31 -4.40 4.04
N VAL A 38 14.25 -5.25 4.46
CA VAL A 38 15.33 -4.93 5.41
C VAL A 38 16.67 -5.38 4.84
N ALA A 39 17.62 -4.46 4.76
CA ALA A 39 18.99 -4.71 4.31
C ALA A 39 19.94 -3.63 4.84
N LYS A 40 21.22 -3.67 4.45
CA LYS A 40 22.17 -2.59 4.76
C LYS A 40 21.95 -1.40 3.80
N GLY A 41 21.92 -0.18 4.33
CA GLY A 41 21.88 1.04 3.51
C GLY A 41 20.55 1.34 2.84
N VAL A 42 19.44 0.76 3.31
CA VAL A 42 18.10 1.05 2.80
C VAL A 42 17.66 2.45 3.24
N ASN A 43 17.13 3.23 2.30
CA ASN A 43 16.66 4.59 2.56
C ASN A 43 15.28 4.85 1.91
N VAL A 44 14.71 6.02 2.19
CA VAL A 44 13.39 6.44 1.68
C VAL A 44 13.33 6.44 0.15
N GLY A 45 14.44 6.73 -0.54
CA GLY A 45 14.49 6.64 -2.01
C GLY A 45 14.22 5.23 -2.52
N ASN A 46 14.71 4.20 -1.83
CA ASN A 46 14.40 2.81 -2.17
C ASN A 46 12.91 2.50 -2.00
N LEU A 47 12.30 2.99 -0.92
CA LEU A 47 10.86 2.83 -0.66
C LEU A 47 10.02 3.47 -1.76
N ILE A 48 10.29 4.74 -2.09
CA ILE A 48 9.54 5.49 -3.10
C ILE A 48 9.67 4.82 -4.47
N ALA A 49 10.89 4.46 -4.88
CA ALA A 49 11.12 3.79 -6.16
C ALA A 49 10.40 2.43 -6.24
N THR A 50 10.46 1.64 -5.17
CA THR A 50 9.79 0.32 -5.12
C THR A 50 8.28 0.46 -5.32
N LEU A 51 7.64 1.38 -4.59
CA LEU A 51 6.21 1.60 -4.67
C LEU A 51 5.78 2.23 -6.01
N GLN A 52 6.59 3.14 -6.54
CA GLN A 52 6.35 3.74 -7.85
C GLN A 52 6.34 2.66 -8.95
N VAL A 53 7.38 1.83 -9.01
CA VAL A 53 7.48 0.75 -10.00
C VAL A 53 6.31 -0.24 -9.83
N PHE A 54 6.00 -0.64 -8.60
CA PHE A 54 4.87 -1.55 -8.34
C PHE A 54 3.54 -1.00 -8.88
N LEU A 55 3.22 0.27 -8.60
CA LEU A 55 1.96 0.87 -9.03
C LEU A 55 1.93 1.15 -10.54
N GLN A 56 3.05 1.54 -11.14
CA GLN A 56 3.16 1.72 -12.58
C GLN A 56 2.94 0.40 -13.33
N GLU A 57 3.53 -0.70 -12.86
CA GLU A 57 3.30 -2.05 -13.39
C GLU A 57 1.84 -2.50 -13.22
N TYR A 58 1.25 -2.27 -12.03
CA TYR A 58 -0.14 -2.66 -11.75
C TYR A 58 -1.17 -1.96 -12.66
N TYR A 59 -0.95 -0.67 -12.95
CA TYR A 59 -1.80 0.14 -13.82
C TYR A 59 -1.37 0.14 -15.30
N GLY A 60 -0.19 -0.39 -15.62
CA GLY A 60 0.35 -0.42 -16.99
C GLY A 60 0.61 0.98 -17.57
N LYS A 61 0.99 1.95 -16.74
CA LYS A 61 1.14 3.36 -17.14
C LYS A 61 2.23 4.06 -16.33
N GLU A 62 2.90 5.00 -16.98
CA GLU A 62 3.76 5.97 -16.28
C GLU A 62 2.92 6.88 -15.41
N LEU A 63 3.23 6.91 -14.12
CA LEU A 63 2.50 7.66 -13.10
C LEU A 63 3.47 8.38 -12.19
N ASP A 64 3.12 9.61 -11.86
CA ASP A 64 3.87 10.42 -10.90
C ASP A 64 3.45 10.07 -9.47
N VAL A 65 4.40 10.16 -8.56
CA VAL A 65 4.21 9.85 -7.14
C VAL A 65 4.45 11.07 -6.29
N ARG A 66 3.72 11.16 -5.18
CA ARG A 66 3.88 12.19 -4.16
C ARG A 66 3.80 11.50 -2.80
N VAL A 67 4.69 11.91 -1.90
CA VAL A 67 4.66 11.49 -0.50
C VAL A 67 4.25 12.66 0.37
N ASN A 68 3.27 12.43 1.23
CA ASN A 68 2.84 13.38 2.25
C ASN A 68 3.37 12.89 3.60
N PRO A 69 4.00 13.74 4.43
CA PRO A 69 4.37 13.36 5.79
C PRO A 69 3.16 12.88 6.58
N PHE A 70 3.29 11.74 7.25
CA PHE A 70 2.25 11.19 8.10
C PHE A 70 2.88 10.54 9.35
N TYR A 71 2.06 9.94 10.21
CA TYR A 71 2.53 9.23 11.39
C TYR A 71 1.95 7.81 11.45
N PHE A 72 2.84 6.81 11.50
CA PHE A 72 2.51 5.46 11.90
C PHE A 72 3.46 5.04 13.04
N PRO A 73 2.98 4.39 14.12
CA PRO A 73 3.82 4.04 15.28
C PRO A 73 5.00 3.09 14.96
N PHE A 74 4.89 2.32 13.87
CA PHE A 74 5.87 1.31 13.47
C PHE A 74 6.88 1.81 12.43
N THR A 75 6.75 3.05 11.94
CA THR A 75 7.67 3.64 10.95
C THR A 75 8.08 5.08 11.27
N GLU A 76 9.34 5.42 11.01
CA GLU A 76 9.88 6.77 11.14
C GLU A 76 11.09 6.99 10.19
N PRO A 77 11.01 7.91 9.21
CA PRO A 77 9.85 8.73 8.84
C PRO A 77 8.71 7.92 8.19
N SER A 78 7.50 8.45 8.33
CA SER A 78 6.25 7.88 7.83
C SER A 78 5.60 8.77 6.77
N PHE A 79 4.95 8.15 5.79
CA PHE A 79 4.34 8.83 4.65
C PHE A 79 3.01 8.22 4.24
N GLU A 80 2.09 9.07 3.80
CA GLU A 80 1.01 8.68 2.91
C GLU A 80 1.49 8.79 1.46
N PHE A 81 1.26 7.74 0.68
CA PHE A 81 1.71 7.66 -0.69
C PHE A 81 0.53 7.94 -1.63
N ALA A 82 0.69 9.00 -2.43
CA ALA A 82 -0.26 9.41 -3.45
C ALA A 82 0.30 9.19 -4.85
N LEU A 83 -0.58 8.82 -5.78
CA LEU A 83 -0.27 8.56 -7.18
C LEU A 83 -1.10 9.51 -8.06
N SER A 84 -0.53 9.98 -9.17
CA SER A 84 -1.31 10.69 -10.17
C SER A 84 -2.43 9.79 -10.69
N CYS A 85 -3.64 10.32 -10.83
CA CYS A 85 -4.79 9.52 -11.23
C CYS A 85 -4.54 8.83 -12.60
N PRO A 86 -4.53 7.49 -12.66
CA PRO A 86 -4.21 6.77 -13.89
C PRO A 86 -5.29 6.91 -14.97
N PHE A 87 -6.52 7.26 -14.55
CA PHE A 87 -7.71 7.29 -15.39
C PHE A 87 -7.99 8.65 -16.04
N CYS A 88 -7.35 9.74 -15.60
CA CYS A 88 -7.72 11.09 -16.04
C CYS A 88 -6.54 12.01 -16.38
N ASP A 89 -5.30 11.51 -16.40
CA ASP A 89 -4.11 12.32 -16.73
C ASP A 89 -4.05 13.64 -15.93
N LYS A 90 -4.33 13.56 -14.63
CA LYS A 90 -4.41 14.71 -13.70
C LYS A 90 -5.46 15.78 -14.02
N LYS A 91 -6.36 15.58 -15.00
CA LYS A 91 -7.47 16.51 -15.30
C LYS A 91 -8.57 16.54 -14.23
N GLY A 92 -8.59 15.55 -13.35
CA GLY A 92 -9.67 15.33 -12.37
C GLY A 92 -10.79 14.45 -12.92
N CYS A 93 -11.24 13.49 -12.12
CA CYS A 93 -12.40 12.63 -12.39
C CYS A 93 -13.03 12.19 -11.07
N SER A 94 -14.16 11.49 -11.13
CA SER A 94 -14.85 10.98 -9.94
C SER A 94 -13.97 10.08 -9.06
N VAL A 95 -13.07 9.29 -9.65
CA VAL A 95 -12.20 8.35 -8.92
C VAL A 95 -11.20 9.08 -8.01
N CYS A 96 -10.68 10.22 -8.47
CA CYS A 96 -9.72 11.04 -7.72
C CYS A 96 -10.37 12.26 -7.08
N SER A 97 -11.69 12.26 -6.89
CA SER A 97 -12.44 13.40 -6.33
C SER A 97 -12.14 14.74 -7.02
N HIS A 98 -11.87 14.69 -8.33
CA HIS A 98 -11.45 15.83 -9.16
C HIS A 98 -10.11 16.48 -8.79
N GLU A 99 -9.27 15.86 -7.95
CA GLU A 99 -7.96 16.42 -7.55
C GLU A 99 -6.82 16.04 -8.50
N GLY A 100 -7.01 14.99 -9.30
CA GLY A 100 -5.97 14.45 -10.18
C GLY A 100 -4.92 13.59 -9.46
N TRP A 101 -5.05 13.41 -8.15
CA TRP A 101 -4.22 12.56 -7.30
C TRP A 101 -5.09 11.58 -6.50
N ILE A 102 -4.53 10.41 -6.19
CA ILE A 102 -5.19 9.39 -5.40
C ILE A 102 -4.24 8.97 -4.29
N GLU A 103 -4.66 9.20 -3.04
CA GLU A 103 -4.00 8.64 -1.86
C GLU A 103 -4.31 7.15 -1.78
N LEU A 104 -3.27 6.31 -1.76
CA LEU A 104 -3.42 4.87 -2.02
C LEU A 104 -3.01 3.99 -0.85
N LEU A 105 -1.87 4.29 -0.24
CA LEU A 105 -1.23 3.40 0.71
C LEU A 105 -0.42 4.18 1.74
N GLY A 106 -0.20 3.56 2.89
CA GLY A 106 0.72 4.06 3.92
C GLY A 106 2.07 3.35 3.80
N CYS A 107 3.15 4.08 4.03
CA CYS A 107 4.49 3.52 4.02
C CYS A 107 5.47 4.31 4.88
N GLY A 108 6.62 3.71 5.21
CA GLY A 108 7.68 4.42 5.91
C GLY A 108 8.91 3.56 6.17
N MET A 109 9.93 4.18 6.75
CA MET A 109 11.13 3.47 7.21
C MET A 109 10.80 2.77 8.53
N ILE A 110 11.14 1.50 8.69
CA ILE A 110 10.81 0.74 9.90
C ILE A 110 11.48 1.39 11.12
N HIS A 111 10.67 1.67 12.15
CA HIS A 111 11.16 2.35 13.34
C HIS A 111 12.21 1.49 14.07
N PRO A 112 13.32 2.05 14.61
CA PRO A 112 14.38 1.27 15.25
C PRO A 112 13.93 0.33 16.38
N ASN A 113 12.90 0.72 17.15
CA ASN A 113 12.30 -0.15 18.16
C ASN A 113 11.67 -1.43 17.58
N VAL A 114 11.10 -1.36 16.38
CA VAL A 114 10.52 -2.54 15.69
C VAL A 114 11.62 -3.49 15.26
N LEU A 115 12.72 -2.95 14.70
CA LEU A 115 13.89 -3.75 14.34
C LEU A 115 14.50 -4.43 15.57
N ARG A 116 14.69 -3.69 16.68
CA ARG A 116 15.18 -4.25 17.94
C ARG A 116 14.28 -5.35 18.50
N ALA A 117 12.96 -5.18 18.41
CA ALA A 117 12.00 -6.20 18.86
C ALA A 117 12.04 -7.48 18.00
N ALA A 118 12.60 -7.41 16.79
CA ALA A 118 12.84 -8.54 15.89
C ALA A 118 14.30 -9.05 15.94
N ASP A 119 15.08 -8.67 16.96
CA ASP A 119 16.51 -9.02 17.11
C ASP A 119 17.39 -8.54 15.94
N ILE A 120 17.04 -7.39 15.33
CA ILE A 120 17.80 -6.75 14.24
C ILE A 120 18.46 -5.47 14.76
N ASP A 121 19.78 -5.34 14.56
CA ASP A 121 20.54 -4.15 14.91
C ASP A 121 20.21 -2.97 13.96
N PRO A 122 19.56 -1.89 14.44
CA PRO A 122 19.16 -0.75 13.62
C PRO A 122 20.34 0.14 13.20
N GLU A 123 21.52 0.02 13.80
CA GLU A 123 22.72 0.73 13.35
C GLU A 123 23.35 0.05 12.13
N ALA A 124 23.22 -1.27 12.03
CA ALA A 124 23.74 -2.06 10.91
C ALA A 124 22.72 -2.20 9.77
N TYR A 125 21.43 -2.30 10.09
CA TYR A 125 20.37 -2.58 9.12
C TYR A 125 19.25 -1.56 9.21
N THR A 126 18.76 -1.16 8.04
CA THR A 126 17.57 -0.32 7.91
C THR A 126 16.58 -1.02 7.00
N GLY A 127 15.34 -0.55 6.99
CA GLY A 127 14.32 -1.14 6.16
C GLY A 127 13.12 -0.25 6.00
N PHE A 128 12.26 -0.60 5.06
CA PHE A 128 10.98 0.06 4.87
C PHE A 128 9.84 -0.95 4.93
N ALA A 129 8.66 -0.45 5.28
CA ALA A 129 7.42 -1.20 5.20
C ALA A 129 6.35 -0.37 4.48
N PHE A 130 5.40 -1.04 3.87
CA PHE A 130 4.23 -0.43 3.26
C PHE A 130 3.01 -1.34 3.41
N GLY A 131 1.81 -0.75 3.38
CA GLY A 131 0.55 -1.48 3.46
C GLY A 131 -0.45 -0.94 2.45
N CYS A 132 -1.03 -1.82 1.64
CA CYS A 132 -1.98 -1.48 0.61
C CYS A 132 -3.27 -2.32 0.71
N GLY A 133 -4.42 -1.67 0.61
CA GLY A 133 -5.72 -2.35 0.55
C GLY A 133 -5.96 -2.92 -0.84
N VAL A 134 -6.08 -4.25 -0.94
CA VAL A 134 -6.31 -4.96 -2.20
C VAL A 134 -7.68 -4.59 -2.77
N ASP A 135 -8.70 -4.58 -1.93
CA ASP A 135 -10.07 -4.20 -2.28
C ASP A 135 -10.10 -2.81 -2.95
N ARG A 136 -9.41 -1.83 -2.37
CA ARG A 136 -9.34 -0.48 -2.92
C ARG A 136 -8.68 -0.47 -4.30
N LEU A 137 -7.55 -1.15 -4.47
CA LEU A 137 -6.86 -1.25 -5.76
C LEU A 137 -7.73 -1.88 -6.85
N VAL A 138 -8.47 -2.93 -6.52
CA VAL A 138 -9.37 -3.64 -7.46
C VAL A 138 -10.58 -2.78 -7.78
N MET A 139 -11.20 -2.16 -6.77
CA MET A 139 -12.35 -1.27 -6.97
C MET A 139 -12.05 -0.15 -7.96
N MET A 140 -10.91 0.53 -7.79
CA MET A 140 -10.56 1.61 -8.70
C MET A 140 -10.23 1.10 -10.10
N LYS A 141 -9.54 -0.04 -10.22
CA LYS A 141 -9.15 -0.61 -11.53
C LYS A 141 -10.36 -1.04 -12.36
N HIS A 142 -11.38 -1.58 -11.70
CA HIS A 142 -12.57 -2.11 -12.37
C HIS A 142 -13.81 -1.20 -12.26
N GLY A 143 -13.70 -0.05 -11.60
CA GLY A 143 -14.82 0.87 -11.39
C GLY A 143 -15.93 0.29 -10.50
N ILE A 144 -15.59 -0.58 -9.56
CA ILE A 144 -16.54 -1.18 -8.63
C ILE A 144 -16.93 -0.13 -7.58
N GLU A 145 -18.24 0.09 -7.46
CA GLU A 145 -18.82 1.18 -6.68
C GLU A 145 -19.07 0.84 -5.21
N ASP A 146 -19.08 -0.44 -4.85
CA ASP A 146 -19.42 -0.93 -3.52
C ASP A 146 -18.51 -2.08 -3.10
N VAL A 147 -17.73 -1.87 -2.03
CA VAL A 147 -16.78 -2.86 -1.47
C VAL A 147 -17.50 -4.15 -1.04
N ARG A 148 -18.77 -4.06 -0.62
CA ARG A 148 -19.53 -5.19 -0.11
C ARG A 148 -19.82 -6.23 -1.18
N HIS A 149 -19.68 -5.88 -2.47
CA HIS A 149 -19.83 -6.85 -3.56
C HIS A 149 -18.82 -8.00 -3.43
N PHE A 150 -17.60 -7.73 -2.96
CA PHE A 150 -16.55 -8.76 -2.81
C PHE A 150 -16.94 -9.90 -1.86
N GLN A 151 -17.68 -9.59 -0.78
CA GLN A 151 -18.11 -10.58 0.21
C GLN A 151 -19.56 -11.04 0.02
N SER A 152 -20.28 -10.50 -0.97
CA SER A 152 -21.73 -10.73 -1.14
C SER A 152 -22.12 -12.11 -1.70
N GLY A 153 -21.18 -12.83 -2.32
CA GLY A 153 -21.47 -14.09 -3.01
C GLY A 153 -22.40 -13.97 -4.23
N LYS A 154 -22.66 -12.75 -4.74
CA LYS A 154 -23.53 -12.52 -5.91
C LYS A 154 -22.88 -13.08 -7.17
N LEU A 155 -23.49 -14.14 -7.74
CA LEU A 155 -22.99 -14.79 -8.96
C LEU A 155 -22.89 -13.82 -10.15
N ASP A 156 -23.81 -12.87 -10.28
CA ASP A 156 -23.79 -11.90 -11.38
C ASP A 156 -22.64 -10.90 -11.29
N PHE A 157 -22.14 -10.63 -10.07
CA PHE A 157 -20.91 -9.88 -9.87
C PHE A 157 -19.69 -10.74 -10.21
N LEU A 158 -19.62 -11.96 -9.66
CA LEU A 158 -18.47 -12.86 -9.83
C LEU A 158 -18.20 -13.24 -11.30
N ARG A 159 -19.24 -13.35 -12.13
CA ARG A 159 -19.10 -13.72 -13.56
C ARG A 159 -18.51 -12.63 -14.46
N GLN A 160 -18.30 -11.41 -13.96
CA GLN A 160 -17.75 -10.31 -14.76
C GLN A 160 -16.21 -10.36 -14.90
N PHE A 161 -15.56 -11.21 -14.12
CA PHE A 161 -14.11 -11.37 -14.02
C PHE A 161 -13.70 -12.82 -14.27
#